data_AF-Q03VP7-F1
#
_entry.id   AF-Q03VP7-F1
#
_cell.length_a   1.000
_cell.length_b   1.000
_cell.length_c   1.000
_cell.angle_alpha   90.00
_cell.angle_beta   90.00
_cell.angle_gamma   90.00
#
_symmetry.space_group_name_H-M   'P 1'
#
loop_
_entity.id
_entity.type
_entity.pdbx_description
1 polymer ?
#
loop_
_entity_poly.entity_id
_entity_poly.type
_entity_poly.pdbx_seq_one_letter_code
_entity_poly.pdbx_strand_id
1 'polypeptide(L)' 'MTINKSVSINATSQTTDGQAIAYFSANVSDSGTSSNMTIQNQDLYEANKLQVRKDKTDFDNAVYEVEDAQTSTTTAG' A
#
# COMPACT_ATOMS: atom_id res chain seq x y z
N MET A 1 12.33 15.01 -22.88
CA MET A 1 11.04 14.90 -22.18
C MET A 1 11.07 13.59 -21.44
N THR A 2 11.12 13.62 -20.11
CA THR A 2 11.18 12.41 -19.29
C THR A 2 9.75 12.07 -18.88
N ILE A 3 9.28 10.88 -19.24
CA ILE A 3 7.96 10.39 -18.84
C ILE A 3 8.20 9.45 -17.66
N ASN A 4 7.80 9.88 -16.46
CA ASN A 4 7.88 9.06 -15.27
C ASN A 4 6.51 8.43 -15.05
N LYS A 5 6.45 7.09 -15.01
CA LYS A 5 5.25 6.36 -14.61
C LYS A 5 5.36 6.03 -13.13
N SER A 6 4.29 6.32 -12.40
CA SER A 6 4.11 5.83 -11.04
C SER A 6 2.66 5.47 -10.81
N VAL A 7 2.45 4.48 -9.95
CA VAL A 7 1.16 3.97 -9.51
C VAL A 7 1.06 4.22 -8.02
N SER A 8 0.08 5.03 -7.62
CA SER A 8 -0.26 5.24 -6.21
C SER A 8 -1.33 4.24 -5.79
N ILE A 9 -1.05 3.47 -4.75
CA ILE A 9 -1.98 2.52 -4.13
C ILE A 9 -2.25 3.03 -2.73
N ASN A 10 -3.52 3.17 -2.38
CA ASN A 10 -3.93 3.68 -1.08
C ASN A 10 -5.07 2.83 -0.54
N ALA A 11 -4.89 2.33 0.68
CA ALA A 11 -5.84 1.51 1.41
C ALA A 11 -6.05 2.08 2.80
N THR A 12 -7.27 1.96 3.31
CA THR A 12 -7.61 2.38 4.67
C THR A 12 -8.26 1.22 5.39
N SER A 13 -7.65 0.75 6.47
CA SER A 13 -8.27 -0.21 7.37
C SER A 13 -9.28 0.55 8.23
N GLN A 14 -10.54 0.12 8.18
CA GLN A 14 -11.65 0.72 8.92
C GLN A 14 -12.34 -0.34 9.76
N THR A 15 -12.89 0.05 10.91
CA THR A 15 -13.76 -0.83 11.70
C THR A 15 -15.08 -1.06 10.99
N THR A 16 -15.85 -2.05 11.44
CA THR A 16 -17.23 -2.29 10.99
C THR A 16 -18.12 -1.06 11.17
N ASP A 17 -17.79 -0.21 12.14
CA ASP A 17 -18.48 1.06 12.43
C ASP A 17 -18.02 2.22 11.53
N GLY A 18 -17.09 1.99 10.61
CA GLY A 18 -16.56 3.00 9.68
C GLY A 18 -15.46 3.89 10.25
N GLN A 19 -14.85 3.53 11.39
CA GLN A 19 -13.75 4.30 11.96
C GLN A 19 -12.41 3.88 11.34
N ALA A 20 -11.64 4.84 10.83
CA ALA A 20 -10.31 4.55 10.30
C ALA A 20 -9.33 4.16 11.41
N ILE A 21 -8.76 2.95 11.27
CA ILE A 21 -7.80 2.35 12.19
C ILE A 21 -6.39 2.73 11.75
N ALA A 22 -6.08 2.44 10.48
CA ALA A 22 -4.79 2.68 9.87
C ALA A 22 -4.96 3.02 8.39
N TYR A 23 -4.07 3.86 7.90
CA TYR A 23 -3.98 4.24 6.50
C TYR A 23 -2.68 3.70 5.92
N PHE A 24 -2.77 3.13 4.73
CA PHE A 24 -1.66 2.61 3.96
C PHE A 24 -1.61 3.34 2.63
N SER A 25 -0.42 3.79 2.26
CA SER A 25 -0.17 4.43 0.99
C SER A 25 1.15 3.94 0.44
N ALA A 26 1.17 3.57 -0.83
CA ALA A 26 2.33 3.11 -1.53
C ALA A 26 2.37 3.82 -2.86
N ASN A 27 3.58 4.12 -3.30
CA ASN A 27 3.84 4.65 -4.62
C ASN A 27 4.89 3.76 -5.26
N VAL A 28 4.46 3.01 -6.28
CA VAL A 28 5.33 2.22 -7.13
C VAL A 28 5.75 3.11 -8.28
N SER A 29 7.05 3.26 -8.49
CA SER A 29 7.59 4.06 -9.60
C SER A 29 8.72 3.30 -10.27
N ASP A 30 9.10 3.73 -11.47
CA ASP A 30 10.25 3.14 -12.20
C ASP A 30 11.57 3.23 -11.40
N SER A 31 11.70 4.26 -10.55
CA SER A 31 12.86 4.46 -9.67
C SER A 31 12.84 3.65 -8.38
N GLY A 32 11.72 2.99 -8.07
CA GLY A 32 11.53 2.21 -6.85
C GLY A 32 10.20 2.46 -6.17
N THR A 33 9.98 1.74 -5.07
CA THR A 33 8.71 1.69 -4.37
C THR A 33 8.80 2.32 -2.99
N SER A 34 7.87 3.23 -2.71
CA SER A 34 7.74 3.91 -1.42
C SER A 34 6.44 3.51 -0.76
N SER A 35 6.49 2.73 0.31
CA SER A 35 5.33 2.36 1.12
C SER A 35 5.37 3.05 2.48
N ASN A 36 4.24 3.63 2.87
CA ASN A 36 4.05 4.33 4.13
C ASN A 36 2.76 3.84 4.81
N MET A 37 2.84 3.65 6.12
CA MET A 37 1.71 3.26 6.95
C MET A 37 1.56 4.27 8.09
N THR A 38 0.35 4.75 8.30
CA THR A 38 0.01 5.70 9.35
C THR A 38 -1.12 5.11 10.19
N ILE A 39 -0.83 4.84 11.46
CA ILE A 39 -1.86 4.43 12.42
C ILE A 39 -2.64 5.69 12.79
N GLN A 40 -3.94 5.69 12.52
CA GLN A 40 -4.81 6.82 12.87
C GLN A 40 -5.32 6.69 14.30
N ASN A 41 -5.60 5.46 14.73
CA ASN A 41 -6.10 5.19 16.08
C ASN A 41 -5.38 3.97 16.67
N GLN A 42 -4.55 4.22 17.68
CA GLN A 42 -3.75 3.20 18.35
C GLN A 42 -4.64 2.19 19.10
N ASP A 43 -5.71 2.64 19.76
CA ASP A 43 -6.60 1.77 20.54
C ASP A 43 -7.38 0.81 19.63
N LEU A 44 -7.90 1.33 18.51
CA LEU A 44 -8.55 0.50 17.49
C LEU A 44 -7.55 -0.43 16.81
N TYR A 45 -6.33 0.02 16.57
CA TYR A 45 -5.26 -0.82 16.04
C TYR A 45 -4.94 -1.95 17.00
N GLU A 46 -4.87 -1.66 18.31
CA GLU A 46 -4.61 -2.65 19.36
C GLU A 46 -5.70 -3.73 19.41
N ALA A 47 -6.97 -3.31 19.32
CA ALA A 47 -8.11 -4.21 19.29
C ALA A 47 -8.22 -5.02 17.99
N ASN A 48 -7.75 -4.47 16.86
CA ASN A 48 -7.91 -5.05 15.51
C ASN A 48 -6.56 -5.44 14.86
N LYS A 49 -5.49 -5.69 15.64
CA LYS A 49 -4.14 -5.96 15.10
C LYS A 49 -4.13 -7.04 14.01
N LEU A 50 -4.98 -8.07 14.16
CA LEU A 50 -5.10 -9.15 13.19
C LEU A 50 -5.66 -8.67 11.84
N GLN A 51 -6.73 -7.88 11.87
CA GLN A 51 -7.33 -7.28 10.68
C GLN A 51 -6.31 -6.37 9.98
N VAL A 52 -5.69 -5.45 10.73
CA VAL A 52 -4.75 -4.48 10.16
C VAL A 52 -3.52 -5.16 9.56
N ARG A 53 -3.03 -6.24 10.18
CA ARG A 53 -1.95 -7.06 9.60
C ARG A 53 -2.38 -7.76 8.31
N LYS A 54 -3.60 -8.29 8.27
CA LYS A 54 -4.14 -8.90 7.05
C LYS A 54 -4.28 -7.86 5.93
N ASP A 55 -4.87 -6.71 6.24
CA ASP A 55 -5.02 -5.60 5.30
C ASP A 55 -3.66 -5.10 4.80
N LYS A 56 -2.64 -5.05 5.69
CA LYS A 56 -1.26 -4.73 5.32
C LYS A 56 -0.68 -5.76 4.35
N THR A 57 -0.86 -7.06 4.60
CA THR A 57 -0.37 -8.12 3.70
C THR A 57 -1.07 -8.05 2.34
N ASP A 58 -2.39 -7.87 2.31
CA ASP A 58 -3.14 -7.74 1.05
C ASP A 58 -2.69 -6.49 0.28
N PHE A 59 -2.42 -5.40 1.00
CA PHE A 59 -1.87 -4.18 0.43
C PHE A 59 -0.46 -4.37 -0.13
N ASP A 60 0.44 -4.98 0.64
CA ASP A 60 1.82 -5.27 0.19
C ASP A 60 1.80 -6.20 -1.04
N ASN A 61 0.91 -7.21 -1.08
CA ASN A 61 0.72 -8.06 -2.25
C ASN A 61 0.28 -7.25 -3.48
N ALA A 62 -0.67 -6.32 -3.33
CA ALA A 62 -1.10 -5.46 -4.44
C ALA A 62 0.04 -4.54 -4.93
N VAL A 63 0.88 -4.06 -4.01
CA VAL A 63 2.09 -3.31 -4.35
C VAL A 63 3.05 -4.17 -5.17
N TYR A 64 3.34 -5.39 -4.71
CA TYR A 64 4.23 -6.31 -5.42
C TYR A 64 3.71 -6.72 -6.80
N GLU A 65 2.40 -6.95 -6.94
CA GLU A 65 1.80 -7.27 -8.24
C GLU A 65 2.00 -6.12 -9.24
N VAL A 66 1.88 -4.87 -8.78
CA VAL A 66 2.13 -3.67 -9.59
C VAL A 66 3.62 -3.49 -9.87
N GLU A 67 4.50 -3.75 -8.89
CA GLU A 67 5.96 -3.74 -9.08
C GLU A 67 6.40 -4.75 -10.14
N ASP A 68 5.90 -5.98 -10.09
CA ASP A 68 6.23 -7.04 -11.04
C ASP A 68 5.69 -6.72 -12.44
N ALA A 69 4.48 -6.17 -12.53
CA ALA A 69 3.90 -5.68 -13.78
C ALA A 69 4.70 -4.52 -14.38
N GLN A 70 5.18 -3.58 -13.54
CA GLN A 70 6.04 -2.47 -13.97
C GLN A 70 7.43 -2.95 -14.39
N THR A 71 8.08 -3.80 -13.60
CA THR A 71 9.44 -4.31 -13.85
C THR A 71 9.48 -5.17 -15.12
N SER A 72 8.43 -5.95 -15.38
CA SER A 72 8.30 -6.71 -16.64
C SER A 72 8.27 -5.81 -17.88
N THR A 73 7.92 -4.53 -17.74
CA THR A 73 7.94 -3.58 -18.87
C THR A 73 9.25 -2.82 -19.03
N THR A 74 10.18 -2.89 -18.07
CA THR A 74 11.42 -2.07 -18.06
C THR A 74 12.70 -2.89 -18.38
N THR A 75 12.61 -4.22 -18.55
CA THR A 75 13.78 -5.07 -18.94
C THR A 75 13.99 -5.19 -20.48
N ALA A 76 13.39 -4.31 -21.29
CA ALA A 76 13.67 -4.25 -22.72
C ALA A 76 14.30 -2.90 -23.09
N GLY A 77 15.63 -2.81 -23.01
CA GLY A 77 16.42 -1.67 -23.45
C GLY A 77 17.90 -1.98 -23.50
#